data_AF-A0A3Q7HEF5-F1
#
_entry.id   AF-A0A3Q7HEF5-F1
#
_cell.length_a   1.000
_cell.length_b   1.000
_cell.length_c   1.000
_cell.angle_alpha   90.00
_cell.angle_beta   90.00
_cell.angle_gamma   90.00
#
_symmetry.space_group_name_H-M   'P 1'
#
loop_
_entity.id
_entity.type
_entity.pdbx_description
1 polymer ?
#
loop_
_entity_poly.entity_id
_entity_poly.type
_entity_poly.pdbx_seq_one_letter_code
_entity_poly.pdbx_strand_id
1 'polypeptide(L)' 'MAKLCITKSLCAIVFLLSVYVIEGKDCNEGLPWVTTHCRGEVAQGNCWVACQQRHGMDVKASCRDIIGIPTQICWCTWPC' A
#
# COMPACT_ATOMS: atom_id res chain seq x y z
N MET A 1 47.99 -34.67 -3.35
CA MET A 1 47.03 -34.26 -4.40
C MET A 1 45.69 -33.99 -3.75
N ALA A 2 45.06 -32.88 -4.12
CA ALA A 2 43.93 -32.24 -3.44
C ALA A 2 42.61 -33.04 -3.47
N LYS A 3 41.74 -32.84 -2.47
CA LYS A 3 40.50 -32.04 -2.65
C LYS A 3 39.71 -31.90 -1.35
N LEU A 4 39.56 -30.64 -0.96
CA LEU A 4 38.60 -30.08 -0.02
C LEU A 4 37.17 -30.47 -0.45
N CYS A 5 36.33 -30.96 0.47
CA CYS A 5 34.87 -31.01 0.27
C CYS A 5 34.16 -30.69 1.60
N ILE A 6 34.31 -29.43 2.00
CA ILE A 6 33.50 -28.77 3.04
C ILE A 6 32.17 -28.40 2.38
N THR A 7 31.25 -29.34 2.17
CA THR A 7 30.04 -29.02 1.38
C THR A 7 28.81 -29.85 1.76
N LYS A 8 28.43 -29.94 3.05
CA LYS A 8 27.03 -30.33 3.37
C LYS A 8 26.38 -29.61 4.55
N SER A 9 27.13 -29.04 5.49
CA SER A 9 26.53 -28.46 6.71
C SER A 9 26.01 -27.02 6.58
N LEU A 10 26.13 -26.37 5.41
CA LEU A 10 25.75 -24.96 5.23
C LEU A 10 24.35 -24.74 4.61
N CYS A 11 23.71 -25.76 4.05
CA CYS A 11 22.40 -25.59 3.42
C CYS A 11 21.24 -25.45 4.42
N ALA A 12 21.42 -25.84 5.69
CA ALA A 12 20.36 -25.78 6.68
C ALA A 12 20.09 -24.37 7.23
N ILE A 13 21.01 -23.42 7.07
CA ILE A 13 20.88 -22.06 7.63
C ILE A 13 20.10 -21.13 6.68
N VAL A 14 20.02 -21.44 5.38
CA VAL A 14 19.43 -20.54 4.38
C VAL A 14 17.90 -20.61 4.33
N PHE A 15 17.28 -21.67 4.86
CA PHE A 15 15.81 -21.86 4.79
C PHE A 15 15.03 -21.32 6.00
N LEU A 16 15.71 -20.78 7.02
CA LEU A 16 15.08 -20.09 8.16
C LEU A 16 14.95 -18.57 7.93
N LEU A 17 15.09 -18.11 6.69
CA LEU A 17 14.49 -16.84 6.27
C LEU A 17 12.99 -17.10 6.04
N SER A 18 12.29 -17.40 7.13
CA SER A 18 10.86 -17.17 7.24
C SER A 18 10.66 -15.71 6.89
N VAL A 19 10.25 -15.47 5.63
CA VAL A 19 9.73 -14.19 5.19
C VAL A 19 8.48 -13.99 6.04
N TYR A 20 8.67 -13.39 7.21
CA TYR A 20 7.59 -12.80 7.97
C TYR A 20 7.03 -11.73 7.05
N VAL A 21 6.01 -12.10 6.28
CA VAL A 21 5.11 -11.14 5.65
C VAL A 21 4.47 -10.41 6.81
N ILE A 22 5.07 -9.30 7.21
CA ILE A 22 4.39 -8.30 8.03
C ILE A 22 3.38 -7.73 7.04
N GLU A 23 2.17 -8.28 7.01
CA GLU A 23 1.03 -7.61 6.39
C GLU A 23 0.92 -6.25 7.10
N GLY A 24 1.45 -5.21 6.46
CA GLY A 24 1.30 -3.84 6.90
C GLY A 24 -0.21 -3.56 7.01
N LYS A 25 -0.64 -2.97 8.12
CA LYS A 25 -2.06 -2.71 8.30
C LYS A 25 -2.40 -1.50 7.45
N ASP A 26 -3.24 -1.65 6.45
CA ASP A 26 -3.66 -0.49 5.67
C ASP A 26 -4.70 0.32 6.46
N CYS A 27 -4.35 1.57 6.78
CA CYS A 27 -5.26 2.57 7.31
C CYS A 27 -6.03 3.25 6.17
N ASN A 28 -7.25 3.70 6.46
CA ASN A 28 -8.17 4.27 5.48
C ASN A 28 -8.88 5.51 6.02
N GLU A 29 -9.02 6.56 5.20
CA GLU A 29 -9.77 7.78 5.52
C GLU A 29 -10.54 8.28 4.30
N GLY A 30 -11.83 8.59 4.47
CA GLY A 30 -12.64 9.26 3.45
C GLY A 30 -12.64 10.77 3.65
N LEU A 31 -12.41 11.53 2.58
CA LEU A 31 -12.41 12.99 2.58
C LEU A 31 -13.64 13.53 1.80
N PRO A 32 -14.84 13.58 2.42
CA PRO A 32 -16.08 13.91 1.72
C PRO A 32 -16.15 15.36 1.21
N TRP A 33 -15.34 16.26 1.75
CA TRP A 33 -15.27 17.67 1.32
C TRP A 33 -14.37 17.88 0.11
N VAL A 34 -13.58 16.88 -0.30
CA VAL A 34 -12.69 17.01 -1.46
C VAL A 34 -13.46 16.65 -2.72
N THR A 35 -13.87 17.68 -3.46
CA THR A 35 -14.50 17.52 -4.76
C THR A 35 -13.55 16.79 -5.70
N THR A 36 -13.92 15.58 -6.11
CA THR A 36 -13.07 14.72 -6.93
C THR A 36 -13.78 14.43 -8.24
N HIS A 37 -13.08 14.64 -9.36
CA HIS A 37 -13.48 14.13 -10.66
C HIS A 37 -12.61 12.92 -10.95
N CYS A 38 -13.21 11.73 -11.00
CA CYS A 38 -12.46 10.50 -11.20
C CYS A 38 -12.61 10.01 -12.64
N ARG A 39 -11.50 9.62 -13.25
CA ARG A 39 -11.48 8.77 -14.45
C ARG A 39 -11.14 7.35 -13.99
N GLY A 40 -12.15 6.58 -13.60
CA GLY A 40 -11.98 5.25 -13.01
C GLY A 40 -11.73 5.30 -11.50
N GLU A 41 -11.14 4.23 -10.95
CA GLU A 41 -10.96 4.04 -9.49
C GLU A 41 -9.80 4.86 -8.89
N VAL A 42 -8.87 5.34 -9.72
CA VAL A 42 -7.71 6.12 -9.27
C VAL A 42 -8.09 7.59 -9.18
N ALA A 43 -7.89 8.17 -8.00
CA ALA A 43 -8.14 9.59 -7.81
C ALA A 43 -6.94 10.41 -8.29
N GLN A 44 -7.19 11.41 -9.14
CA GLN A 44 -6.18 12.35 -9.65
C GLN A 44 -6.44 13.77 -9.13
N GLY A 45 -5.44 14.64 -9.24
CA GLY A 45 -5.57 16.06 -8.89
C GLY A 45 -5.82 16.29 -7.40
N ASN A 46 -6.90 16.99 -7.07
CA ASN A 46 -7.18 17.49 -5.71
C ASN A 46 -7.24 16.38 -4.65
N CYS A 47 -7.80 15.21 -4.96
CA CYS A 47 -7.86 14.10 -4.02
C CYS A 47 -6.49 13.50 -3.73
N TRP A 48 -5.68 13.29 -4.76
CA TRP A 48 -4.30 12.82 -4.59
C TRP A 48 -3.49 13.78 -3.71
N VAL A 49 -3.54 15.09 -4.03
CA VAL A 49 -2.83 16.11 -3.26
C VAL A 49 -3.31 16.18 -1.81
N ALA A 50 -4.63 16.12 -1.57
CA ALA A 50 -5.19 16.15 -0.22
C ALA A 50 -4.75 14.94 0.61
N CYS A 51 -4.73 13.75 0.02
CA CYS A 51 -4.22 12.55 0.69
C CYS A 51 -2.73 12.69 1.03
N GLN A 52 -1.91 13.15 0.08
CA GLN A 52 -0.47 13.31 0.30
C GLN A 52 -0.15 14.32 1.41
N GLN A 53 -0.89 15.43 1.46
CA GLN A 53 -0.70 16.45 2.49
C GLN A 53 -1.05 15.95 3.90
N ARG A 54 -1.94 14.97 4.04
CA ARG A 54 -2.34 14.41 5.34
C ARG A 54 -1.46 13.26 5.81
N HIS A 55 -1.15 12.33 4.91
CA HIS A 55 -0.57 11.02 5.27
C HIS A 55 0.84 10.81 4.72
N GLY A 56 1.36 11.74 3.92
CA GLY A 56 2.69 11.66 3.32
C GLY A 56 2.70 11.00 1.94
N MET A 57 3.90 10.67 1.46
CA MET A 57 4.12 10.28 0.06
C MET A 57 3.66 8.86 -0.27
N ASP A 58 3.56 7.97 0.72
CA ASP A 58 3.22 6.54 0.52
C ASP A 58 1.71 6.28 0.48
N VAL A 59 0.90 7.33 0.57
CA VAL A 59 -0.56 7.23 0.50
C VAL A 59 -1.03 6.96 -0.93
N LYS A 60 -2.04 6.12 -1.04
CA LYS A 60 -2.81 5.89 -2.26
C LYS A 60 -4.11 6.69 -2.17
N ALA A 61 -4.48 7.37 -3.23
CA ALA A 61 -5.77 8.04 -3.35
C ALA A 61 -6.64 7.31 -4.36
N SER A 62 -7.86 6.97 -3.96
CA SER A 62 -8.86 6.28 -4.75
C SER A 62 -10.20 7.00 -4.64
N CYS A 63 -11.09 6.74 -5.59
CA CYS A 63 -12.45 7.23 -5.52
C CYS A 63 -13.38 6.09 -5.13
N ARG A 64 -14.30 6.34 -4.20
CA ARG A 64 -15.37 5.40 -3.88
C ARG A 64 -16.74 6.00 -4.15
N ASP A 65 -17.58 5.17 -4.73
CA ASP A 65 -19.02 5.39 -4.75
C ASP A 65 -19.60 4.93 -3.41
N ILE A 66 -20.28 5.84 -2.72
CA ILE A 66 -21.08 5.49 -1.55
C ILE A 66 -22.52 5.40 -1.99
N ILE A 67 -23.16 4.26 -1.72
CA ILE A 67 -24.59 4.06 -1.97
C ILE A 67 -25.36 5.16 -1.24
N GLY A 68 -26.14 5.94 -2.00
CA GLY A 68 -26.94 7.04 -1.48
C GLY A 68 -26.30 8.42 -1.59
N ILE A 69 -25.06 8.54 -2.08
CA ILE A 69 -24.42 9.83 -2.39
C ILE A 69 -24.23 9.93 -3.91
N PRO A 70 -24.77 10.97 -4.57
CA PRO A 70 -24.71 11.10 -6.03
C PRO A 70 -23.30 11.48 -6.54
N THR A 71 -22.33 11.63 -5.65
CA THR A 71 -20.97 12.05 -5.95
C THR A 71 -19.97 11.07 -5.37
N GLN A 72 -18.91 10.78 -6.13
CA GLN A 72 -17.80 9.97 -5.65
C GLN A 72 -17.04 10.72 -4.56
N ILE A 73 -16.58 10.00 -3.55
CA ILE A 73 -15.77 10.57 -2.47
C ILE A 73 -14.29 10.22 -2.64
N CYS A 74 -13.43 11.14 -2.22
CA CYS A 74 -12.00 10.90 -2.12
C CYS A 74 -11.70 9.92 -0.98
N TRP A 75 -10.88 8.91 -1.25
CA TRP A 75 -10.52 7.86 -0.30
C TRP A 75 -9.01 7.66 -0.25
N CYS A 76 -8.42 7.93 0.91
CA CYS A 76 -7.00 7.78 1.16
C CYS A 76 -6.71 6.42 1.84
N THR A 77 -5.67 5.72 1.40
CA THR A 77 -5.20 4.46 1.99
C THR A 77 -3.68 4.52 2.15
N TRP A 78 -3.15 4.27 3.34
CA TRP A 78 -1.71 4.34 3.63
C TRP A 78 -1.30 3.25 4.63
N PRO A 79 -0.02 2.86 4.63
CA PRO A 79 0.48 1.91 5.62
C PRO A 79 0.47 2.52 7.03
N CYS A 80 -0.10 1.78 7.97
CA CYS A 80 0.02 1.95 9.40
C CYS A 80 0.31 0.56 10.05
#